data_AF-A0A5N5SXN4-F1
#
_entry.id   AF-A0A5N5SXN4-F1
#
_cell.length_a   1.000
_cell.length_b   1.000
_cell.length_c   1.000
_cell.angle_alpha   90.00
_cell.angle_beta   90.00
_cell.angle_gamma   90.00
#
_symmetry.space_group_name_H-M   'P 1'
#
loop_
_entity.id
_entity.type
_entity.pdbx_description
1 polymer ?
#
loop_
_entity_poly.entity_id
_entity_poly.type
_entity_poly.pdbx_seq_one_letter_code
_entity_poly.pdbx_strand_id
1 'polypeptide(L)'
;MKYRISKAYIINIDTLCPGMPESRKLYDLVVYGATGYTGQFVTEEVAKVASLEQKKGQSLTWAIAGRNKEKLSNVLKSSGKHIGFDLENIPIIEADNTRKETLSEMASKANVVINCVGPYQIYGEDVVKACVKNGANHVDISGEPQFLEGMQLKYEKAAEEAGVHIVGACGFDSVPVDVGM
;
A
#
# COMPACT_ATOMS: atom_id res chain seq x y z
N MET A 1 27.88 5.12 -19.52
CA MET A 1 26.79 4.23 -19.06
C MET A 1 26.26 4.83 -17.76
N LYS A 2 25.15 5.58 -17.83
CA LYS A 2 24.64 6.39 -16.71
C LYS A 2 23.78 5.50 -15.80
N TYR A 3 24.33 5.09 -14.66
CA TYR A 3 23.57 4.48 -13.57
C TYR A 3 22.65 5.55 -12.97
N ARG A 4 21.35 5.48 -13.29
CA ARG A 4 20.32 6.26 -12.59
C ARG A 4 19.88 5.41 -11.41
N ILE A 5 20.54 5.59 -10.27
CA ILE A 5 20.10 5.11 -8.97
C ILE A 5 18.71 5.70 -8.75
N SER A 6 17.67 4.88 -8.84
CA SER A 6 16.30 5.27 -8.54
C SER A 6 16.17 5.51 -7.04
N LYS A 7 16.49 6.74 -6.64
CA LYS A 7 16.13 7.30 -5.34
C LYS A 7 14.64 7.06 -5.08
N ALA A 8 14.29 6.57 -3.89
CA ALA A 8 12.95 6.69 -3.36
C ALA A 8 12.60 8.19 -3.33
N TYR A 9 11.78 8.65 -4.28
CA TYR A 9 11.24 10.00 -4.25
C TYR A 9 9.97 9.96 -3.41
N ILE A 10 10.04 10.56 -2.21
CA ILE A 10 8.85 11.12 -1.57
C ILE A 10 8.40 12.27 -2.48
N ILE A 11 7.43 11.99 -3.34
CA ILE A 11 6.78 13.01 -4.15
C ILE A 11 5.66 13.59 -3.30
N ASN A 12 5.73 14.91 -3.11
CA ASN A 12 4.68 15.71 -2.49
C ASN A 12 3.33 15.37 -3.14
N ILE A 13 2.36 14.90 -2.35
CA ILE A 13 1.03 14.44 -2.85
C ILE A 13 0.28 15.56 -3.59
N ASP A 14 0.68 16.83 -3.40
CA ASP A 14 0.07 18.00 -4.03
C ASP A 14 0.58 18.28 -5.46
N THR A 15 1.53 17.51 -5.99
CA THR A 15 2.06 17.68 -7.36
C THR A 15 1.97 16.38 -8.16
N LEU A 16 0.75 15.89 -8.38
CA LEU A 16 0.48 14.95 -9.47
C LEU A 16 0.16 15.73 -10.75
N CYS A 17 0.75 15.26 -11.85
CA CYS A 17 0.65 15.81 -13.20
C CYS A 17 -0.78 16.27 -13.56
N PRO A 18 -0.97 17.48 -14.13
CA PRO A 18 -2.27 17.90 -14.62
C PRO A 18 -2.70 17.00 -15.79
N GLY A 19 -3.73 16.17 -15.59
CA GLY A 19 -4.36 15.42 -16.69
C GLY A 19 -4.77 13.95 -16.44
N MET A 20 -4.67 13.39 -15.22
CA MET A 20 -5.27 12.07 -14.98
C MET A 20 -6.82 12.16 -15.00
N PRO A 21 -7.53 11.26 -15.70
CA PRO A 21 -8.99 11.20 -15.59
C PRO A 21 -9.38 10.87 -14.16
N GLU A 22 -10.16 11.74 -13.51
CA GLU A 22 -10.69 11.54 -12.15
C GLU A 22 -11.70 10.37 -12.13
N SER A 23 -11.23 9.13 -12.15
CA SER A 23 -11.98 8.04 -11.54
C SER A 23 -11.62 8.00 -10.06
N ARG A 24 -12.37 8.71 -9.22
CA ARG A 24 -12.14 8.70 -7.77
C ARG A 24 -12.28 7.27 -7.26
N LYS A 25 -11.18 6.68 -6.78
CA LYS A 25 -11.18 5.38 -6.10
C LYS A 25 -11.98 5.49 -4.80
N LEU A 26 -12.47 4.34 -4.30
CA LEU A 26 -13.27 4.31 -3.07
C LEU A 26 -12.43 4.64 -1.82
N TYR A 27 -11.16 4.25 -1.84
CA TYR A 27 -10.22 4.44 -0.74
C TYR A 27 -8.96 5.12 -1.24
N ASP A 28 -8.47 6.09 -0.47
CA ASP A 28 -7.15 6.67 -0.66
C ASP A 28 -6.06 5.63 -0.34
N LEU A 29 -6.24 4.90 0.77
CA LEU A 29 -5.29 3.89 1.23
C LEU A 29 -5.98 2.54 1.52
N VAL A 30 -5.34 1.45 1.12
CA VAL A 30 -5.70 0.10 1.57
C VAL A 30 -4.48 -0.57 2.19
N VAL A 31 -4.59 -0.98 3.47
CA VAL A 31 -3.55 -1.75 4.16
C VAL A 31 -3.77 -3.24 3.91
N TYR A 32 -2.98 -3.84 3.02
CA TYR A 32 -3.04 -5.27 2.71
C TYR A 32 -2.13 -6.07 3.62
N GLY A 33 -2.67 -7.09 4.29
CA GLY A 33 -1.92 -7.87 5.28
C GLY A 33 -2.03 -7.32 6.71
N ALA A 34 -3.10 -6.59 7.01
CA ALA A 34 -3.32 -5.94 8.31
C ALA A 34 -3.32 -6.90 9.52
N THR A 35 -3.53 -8.20 9.32
CA THR A 35 -3.43 -9.22 10.39
C THR A 35 -1.99 -9.61 10.73
N GLY A 36 -1.02 -9.29 9.87
CA GLY A 36 0.39 -9.55 10.10
C GLY A 36 1.00 -8.62 11.15
N TYR A 37 2.20 -8.94 11.63
CA TYR A 37 2.88 -8.14 12.65
C TYR A 37 3.03 -6.68 12.22
N THR A 38 3.70 -6.42 11.10
CA THR A 38 3.87 -5.04 10.60
C THR A 38 2.56 -4.41 10.16
N GLY A 39 1.64 -5.19 9.60
CA GLY A 39 0.32 -4.70 9.15
C GLY A 39 -0.51 -4.09 10.28
N GLN A 40 -0.38 -4.57 11.52
CA GLN A 40 -1.05 -3.99 12.68
C GLN A 40 -0.51 -2.60 13.01
N PHE A 41 0.82 -2.41 13.02
CA PHE A 41 1.42 -1.09 13.23
C PHE A 41 1.06 -0.12 12.10
N VAL A 42 1.09 -0.57 10.85
CA VAL A 42 0.68 0.24 9.70
C VAL A 42 -0.80 0.65 9.83
N THR A 43 -1.67 -0.24 10.29
CA THR A 43 -3.08 0.07 10.56
C THR A 43 -3.23 1.17 11.60
N GLU A 44 -2.46 1.10 12.69
CA GLU A 44 -2.45 2.14 13.73
C GLU A 44 -1.95 3.48 13.23
N GLU A 45 -0.86 3.50 12.47
CA GLU A 45 -0.30 4.73 11.92
C GLU A 45 -1.22 5.37 10.88
N VAL A 46 -1.84 4.59 10.00
CA VAL A 46 -2.84 5.11 9.05
C VAL A 46 -4.03 5.71 9.81
N ALA A 47 -4.49 5.08 10.90
CA ALA A 47 -5.55 5.64 11.72
C ALA A 47 -5.17 6.99 12.37
N LYS A 48 -3.94 7.12 12.88
CA LYS A 48 -3.41 8.38 13.42
C LYS A 48 -3.34 9.47 12.36
N VAL A 49 -2.81 9.15 11.18
CA VAL A 49 -2.74 10.09 10.05
C VAL A 49 -4.14 10.51 9.61
N ALA A 50 -5.08 9.57 9.47
CA ALA A 50 -6.47 9.88 9.10
C ALA A 50 -7.13 10.83 10.11
N SER A 51 -6.90 10.63 11.41
CA SER A 51 -7.39 11.55 12.46
C SER A 51 -6.76 12.94 12.38
N LEU A 52 -5.47 13.03 12.06
CA LEU A 52 -4.78 14.30 11.88
C LEU A 52 -5.29 15.06 10.66
N GLU A 53 -5.50 14.39 9.54
CA GLU A 53 -6.06 14.99 8.33
C GLU A 53 -7.50 15.47 8.57
N GLN A 54 -8.30 14.69 9.30
CA GLN A 54 -9.64 15.11 9.73
C GLN A 54 -9.62 16.41 10.54
N LYS A 55 -8.67 16.57 11.45
CA LYS A 55 -8.52 17.81 12.24
C LYS A 55 -8.11 19.02 11.38
N LYS A 56 -7.47 18.79 10.23
CA LYS A 56 -7.15 19.84 9.24
C LYS A 56 -8.32 20.14 8.30
N GLY A 57 -9.47 19.48 8.47
CA GLY A 57 -10.63 19.62 7.58
C GLY A 57 -10.52 18.83 6.28
N GLN A 58 -9.55 17.92 6.17
CA GLN A 58 -9.41 16.99 5.06
C GLN A 58 -10.05 15.64 5.43
N SER A 59 -10.32 14.79 4.45
CA SER A 59 -10.82 13.43 4.69
C SER A 59 -9.91 12.44 4.01
N LEU A 60 -9.37 11.49 4.78
CA LEU A 60 -8.59 10.37 4.27
C LEU A 60 -9.44 9.10 4.38
N THR A 61 -9.88 8.57 3.26
CA THR A 61 -10.66 7.33 3.19
C THR A 61 -9.71 6.14 3.13
N TRP A 62 -9.93 5.14 3.99
CA TRP A 62 -9.04 3.97 4.02
C TRP A 62 -9.75 2.70 4.45
N ALA A 63 -9.14 1.56 4.12
CA ALA A 63 -9.63 0.23 4.47
C ALA A 63 -8.47 -0.70 4.84
N ILE A 64 -8.80 -1.80 5.52
CA ILE A 64 -7.86 -2.91 5.74
C ILE A 64 -8.25 -4.12 4.89
N ALA A 65 -7.25 -4.89 4.46
CA ALA A 65 -7.46 -6.03 3.59
C ALA A 65 -6.67 -7.27 4.04
N GLY A 66 -7.26 -8.44 3.82
CA GLY A 66 -6.64 -9.72 4.13
C GLY A 66 -7.60 -10.89 3.95
N ARG A 67 -7.12 -12.10 4.27
CA ARG A 67 -7.84 -13.36 3.97
C ARG A 67 -8.93 -13.71 4.96
N ASN A 68 -8.82 -13.23 6.20
CA ASN A 68 -9.71 -13.62 7.29
C ASN A 68 -10.37 -12.37 7.90
N LYS A 69 -11.65 -12.18 7.59
CA LYS A 69 -12.46 -11.04 8.04
C LYS A 69 -12.54 -10.93 9.56
N GLU A 70 -12.70 -12.05 10.26
CA GLU A 70 -12.78 -12.07 11.72
C GLU A 70 -11.48 -11.56 12.37
N LYS A 71 -10.33 -12.02 11.87
CA LYS A 71 -9.02 -11.53 12.34
C LYS A 71 -8.83 -10.04 12.03
N LEU A 72 -9.30 -9.56 10.87
CA LEU A 72 -9.26 -8.14 10.51
C LEU A 72 -10.11 -7.29 11.47
N SER A 73 -11.34 -7.74 11.78
CA SER A 73 -12.18 -7.07 12.78
C SER A 73 -11.53 -7.04 14.16
N ASN A 74 -10.86 -8.12 14.56
CA ASN A 74 -10.13 -8.15 15.83
C ASN A 74 -8.94 -7.18 15.85
N VAL A 75 -8.22 -7.03 14.73
CA VAL A 75 -7.15 -6.03 14.59
C VAL A 75 -7.70 -4.61 14.78
N LEU A 76 -8.81 -4.26 14.11
CA LEU A 76 -9.42 -2.93 14.27
C LEU A 76 -9.78 -2.65 15.74
N LYS A 77 -10.36 -3.64 16.43
CA LYS A 77 -10.69 -3.52 17.86
C LYS A 77 -9.44 -3.36 18.73
N SER A 78 -8.43 -4.20 18.55
CA SER A 78 -7.22 -4.17 19.38
C SER A 78 -6.38 -2.92 19.12
N SER A 79 -6.18 -2.55 17.86
CA SER A 79 -5.44 -1.37 17.45
C SER A 79 -6.17 -0.10 17.86
N GLY A 80 -7.50 -0.03 17.68
CA GLY A 80 -8.32 1.08 18.14
C GLY A 80 -8.22 1.29 19.65
N LYS A 81 -8.32 0.21 20.43
CA LYS A 81 -8.10 0.26 21.88
C LYS A 81 -6.69 0.72 22.26
N HIS A 82 -5.66 0.28 21.53
CA HIS A 82 -4.26 0.62 21.79
C HIS A 82 -3.97 2.11 21.58
N ILE A 83 -4.49 2.69 20.49
CA ILE A 83 -4.24 4.09 20.13
C ILE A 83 -5.32 5.06 20.63
N GLY A 84 -6.40 4.54 21.23
CA GLY A 84 -7.51 5.34 21.75
C GLY A 84 -8.47 5.87 20.67
N PHE A 85 -8.64 5.15 19.56
CA PHE A 85 -9.57 5.49 18.48
C PHE A 85 -10.65 4.42 18.30
N ASP A 86 -11.84 4.85 17.87
CA ASP A 86 -12.88 3.93 17.39
C ASP A 86 -12.62 3.61 15.91
N LEU A 87 -12.27 2.35 15.64
CA LEU A 87 -11.98 1.84 14.31
C LEU A 87 -13.02 0.80 13.84
N GLU A 88 -14.12 0.59 14.57
CA GLU A 88 -15.07 -0.48 14.26
C GLU A 88 -15.75 -0.32 12.90
N ASN A 89 -15.85 0.93 12.42
CA ASN A 89 -16.47 1.28 11.15
C ASN A 89 -15.48 1.30 9.96
N ILE A 90 -14.20 0.97 10.18
CA ILE A 90 -13.23 0.91 9.08
C ILE A 90 -13.57 -0.25 8.15
N PRO A 91 -13.73 -0.01 6.83
CA PRO A 91 -14.08 -1.06 5.89
C PRO A 91 -13.04 -2.18 5.82
N ILE A 92 -13.54 -3.41 5.66
CA ILE A 92 -12.74 -4.63 5.52
C ILE A 92 -12.91 -5.17 4.09
N ILE A 93 -11.79 -5.40 3.41
CA ILE A 93 -11.73 -6.01 2.08
C ILE A 93 -11.18 -7.43 2.21
N GLU A 94 -11.87 -8.41 1.61
CA GLU A 94 -11.32 -9.75 1.48
C GLU A 94 -10.29 -9.78 0.36
N ALA A 95 -9.06 -10.19 0.66
CA ALA A 95 -7.97 -10.27 -0.30
C ALA A 95 -7.05 -11.45 0.01
N ASP A 96 -6.85 -12.32 -0.97
CA ASP A 96 -6.15 -13.59 -0.85
C ASP A 96 -5.25 -13.86 -2.06
N ASN A 97 -3.95 -14.06 -1.82
CA ASN A 97 -2.98 -14.37 -2.88
C ASN A 97 -3.29 -15.67 -3.63
N THR A 98 -4.09 -16.58 -3.06
CA THR A 98 -4.54 -17.79 -3.77
C THR A 98 -5.68 -17.52 -4.76
N ARG A 99 -6.32 -16.34 -4.67
CA ARG A 99 -7.48 -15.91 -5.47
C ARG A 99 -7.21 -14.53 -6.08
N LYS A 100 -6.58 -14.51 -7.25
CA LYS A 100 -6.08 -13.28 -7.92
C LYS A 100 -7.18 -12.26 -8.21
N GLU A 101 -8.42 -12.72 -8.40
CA GLU A 101 -9.61 -11.88 -8.55
C GLU A 101 -9.81 -10.98 -7.32
N THR A 102 -9.58 -11.48 -6.10
CA THR A 102 -9.73 -10.70 -4.87
C THR A 102 -8.67 -9.61 -4.74
N LEU A 103 -7.45 -9.85 -5.25
CA LEU A 103 -6.40 -8.83 -5.33
C LEU A 103 -6.76 -7.74 -6.33
N SER A 104 -7.33 -8.12 -7.48
CA SER A 104 -7.80 -7.18 -8.49
C SER A 104 -8.95 -6.32 -7.96
N GLU A 105 -9.91 -6.91 -7.24
CA GLU A 105 -11.00 -6.17 -6.60
C GLU A 105 -10.50 -5.17 -5.57
N MET A 106 -9.54 -5.57 -4.72
CA MET A 106 -8.89 -4.68 -3.77
C MET A 106 -8.20 -3.51 -4.47
N ALA A 107 -7.35 -3.79 -5.47
CA ALA A 107 -6.62 -2.78 -6.22
C ALA A 107 -7.57 -1.83 -6.98
N SER A 108 -8.69 -2.34 -7.52
CA SER A 108 -9.66 -1.50 -8.23
C SER A 108 -10.30 -0.42 -7.37
N LYS A 109 -10.32 -0.61 -6.04
CA LYS A 109 -10.95 0.27 -5.05
C LYS A 109 -9.97 1.25 -4.40
N ALA A 110 -8.66 1.13 -4.63
CA ALA A 110 -7.62 1.86 -3.92
C ALA A 110 -6.87 2.84 -4.82
N ASN A 111 -6.52 4.02 -4.31
CA ASN A 111 -5.49 4.88 -4.90
C ASN A 111 -4.10 4.31 -4.59
N VAL A 112 -3.88 3.84 -3.36
CA VAL A 112 -2.61 3.20 -2.93
C VAL A 112 -2.91 1.92 -2.16
N VAL A 113 -2.20 0.84 -2.50
CA VAL A 113 -2.14 -0.40 -1.72
C VAL A 113 -0.82 -0.44 -0.96
N ILE A 114 -0.90 -0.46 0.37
CA ILE A 114 0.23 -0.69 1.26
C ILE A 114 0.31 -2.19 1.53
N ASN A 115 1.22 -2.87 0.86
CA ASN A 115 1.41 -4.31 0.93
C ASN A 115 2.35 -4.68 2.09
N CYS A 116 1.82 -5.37 3.08
CA CYS A 116 2.56 -5.93 4.21
C CYS A 116 2.61 -7.47 4.16
N VAL A 117 2.35 -8.09 3.01
CA VAL A 117 2.25 -9.54 2.86
C VAL A 117 3.53 -10.12 2.25
N GLY A 118 4.42 -10.61 3.12
CA GLY A 118 5.55 -11.45 2.73
C GLY A 118 5.25 -12.96 2.82
N PRO A 119 6.15 -13.82 2.31
CA PRO A 119 7.37 -13.50 1.56
C PRO A 119 7.08 -12.92 0.17
N TYR A 120 7.77 -11.85 -0.22
CA TYR A 120 7.44 -11.05 -1.41
C TYR A 120 7.83 -11.75 -2.71
N GLN A 121 8.90 -12.55 -2.72
CA GLN A 121 9.26 -13.41 -3.84
C GLN A 121 8.14 -14.38 -4.25
N ILE A 122 7.27 -14.74 -3.31
CA ILE A 122 6.16 -15.69 -3.56
C ILE A 122 4.87 -14.93 -3.84
N TYR A 123 4.55 -13.92 -3.03
CA TYR A 123 3.23 -13.29 -3.05
C TYR A 123 3.20 -11.87 -3.63
N GLY A 124 4.34 -11.19 -3.69
CA GLY A 124 4.39 -9.76 -4.02
C GLY A 124 4.04 -9.45 -5.47
N GLU A 125 4.48 -10.30 -6.42
CA GLU A 125 4.30 -10.02 -7.86
C GLU A 125 2.82 -9.98 -8.25
N ASP A 126 1.99 -10.87 -7.69
CA ASP A 126 0.56 -10.88 -7.99
C ASP A 126 -0.15 -9.62 -7.47
N VAL A 127 0.32 -9.02 -6.37
CA VAL A 127 -0.19 -7.74 -5.86
C VAL A 127 0.24 -6.58 -6.76
N VAL A 128 1.52 -6.52 -7.16
CA VAL A 128 2.04 -5.51 -8.09
C VAL A 128 1.26 -5.55 -9.41
N LYS A 129 1.10 -6.75 -9.98
CA LYS A 129 0.33 -6.95 -11.21
C LYS A 129 -1.12 -6.49 -11.07
N ALA A 130 -1.77 -6.78 -9.95
CA ALA A 130 -3.13 -6.30 -9.70
C ALA A 130 -3.20 -4.77 -9.62
N CYS A 131 -2.24 -4.13 -8.95
CA CYS A 131 -2.15 -2.68 -8.83
C CYS A 131 -1.98 -2.00 -10.19
N VAL A 132 -0.99 -2.43 -10.98
CA VAL A 132 -0.72 -1.91 -12.33
C VAL A 132 -1.95 -2.06 -13.23
N LYS A 133 -2.57 -3.25 -13.24
CA LYS A 133 -3.74 -3.51 -14.10
C LYS A 133 -4.95 -2.62 -13.74
N ASN A 134 -5.10 -2.26 -12.47
CA ASN A 134 -6.28 -1.55 -11.98
C ASN A 134 -6.03 -0.07 -11.69
N GLY A 135 -4.86 0.46 -12.03
CA GLY A 135 -4.53 1.87 -11.83
C GLY A 135 -4.40 2.24 -10.34
N ALA A 136 -3.84 1.34 -9.53
CA ALA A 136 -3.50 1.63 -8.13
C ALA A 136 -1.98 1.72 -7.97
N ASN A 137 -1.52 2.63 -7.11
CA ASN A 137 -0.13 2.67 -6.68
C ASN A 137 0.15 1.53 -5.70
N HIS A 138 1.37 1.01 -5.72
CA HIS A 138 1.83 -0.07 -4.84
C HIS A 138 2.98 0.42 -3.97
N VAL A 139 2.89 0.18 -2.67
CA VAL A 139 3.98 0.38 -1.72
C VAL A 139 4.20 -0.89 -0.92
N ASP A 140 5.44 -1.27 -0.66
CA ASP A 140 5.77 -2.41 0.21
C ASP A 140 6.95 -2.15 1.15
N ILE A 141 7.12 -3.05 2.12
CA ILE A 141 8.23 -3.05 3.08
C ILE A 141 9.26 -4.15 2.75
N SER A 142 9.32 -4.61 1.50
CA SER A 142 10.16 -5.74 1.11
C SER A 142 11.64 -5.41 1.24
N GLY A 143 12.38 -6.28 1.94
CA GLY A 143 13.84 -6.28 1.97
C GLY A 143 14.46 -7.31 1.02
N GLU A 144 13.68 -7.89 0.09
CA GLU A 144 14.10 -9.02 -0.75
C GLU A 144 14.65 -8.53 -2.10
N PRO A 145 15.99 -8.50 -2.34
CA PRO A 145 16.55 -7.80 -3.50
C PRO A 145 16.10 -8.36 -4.85
N GLN A 146 15.98 -9.70 -4.92
CA GLN A 146 15.53 -10.39 -6.14
C GLN A 146 14.09 -10.00 -6.51
N PHE A 147 13.24 -9.75 -5.51
CA PHE A 147 11.88 -9.27 -5.75
C PHE A 147 11.90 -7.83 -6.23
N LEU A 148 12.63 -6.94 -5.54
CA LEU A 148 12.71 -5.52 -5.86
C LEU A 148 13.21 -5.26 -7.29
N GLU A 149 14.36 -5.84 -7.64
CA GLU A 149 14.94 -5.73 -8.99
C GLU A 149 14.03 -6.38 -10.04
N GLY A 150 13.44 -7.53 -9.71
CA GLY A 150 12.50 -8.23 -10.58
C GLY A 150 11.26 -7.40 -10.91
N MET A 151 10.68 -6.70 -9.93
CA MET A 151 9.51 -5.85 -10.15
C MET A 151 9.84 -4.65 -11.03
N GLN A 152 11.00 -4.01 -10.81
CA GLN A 152 11.46 -2.92 -11.66
C GLN A 152 11.59 -3.38 -13.12
N LEU A 153 12.37 -4.44 -13.38
CA LEU A 153 12.63 -4.92 -14.74
C LEU A 153 11.36 -5.38 -15.48
N LYS A 154 10.40 -5.98 -14.75
CA LYS A 154 9.18 -6.51 -15.36
C LYS A 154 8.07 -5.48 -15.56
N TYR A 155 7.93 -4.51 -14.64
CA TYR A 155 6.75 -3.65 -14.57
C TYR A 155 7.01 -2.17 -14.84
N GLU A 156 8.26 -1.70 -14.99
CA GLU A 156 8.57 -0.27 -15.24
C GLU A 156 7.70 0.34 -16.36
N LYS A 157 7.72 -0.27 -17.56
CA LYS A 157 6.96 0.22 -18.71
C LYS A 157 5.44 0.13 -18.50
N ALA A 158 4.96 -0.96 -17.91
CA ALA A 158 3.53 -1.17 -17.69
C ALA A 158 2.97 -0.20 -16.63
N ALA A 159 3.77 0.12 -15.61
CA ALA A 159 3.43 1.10 -14.59
C ALA A 159 3.39 2.53 -15.15
N GLU A 160 4.36 2.88 -16.01
CA GLU A 160 4.38 4.15 -16.73
C GLU A 160 3.14 4.31 -17.62
N GLU A 161 2.81 3.30 -18.43
CA GLU A 161 1.63 3.29 -19.30
C GLU A 161 0.32 3.39 -18.50
N ALA A 162 0.26 2.75 -17.32
CA ALA A 162 -0.90 2.79 -16.43
C ALA A 162 -0.96 4.07 -15.57
N GLY A 163 0.09 4.89 -15.55
CA GLY A 163 0.16 6.09 -14.71
C GLY A 163 0.23 5.81 -13.22
N VAL A 164 0.86 4.71 -12.80
CA VAL A 164 0.99 4.32 -11.40
C VAL A 164 2.44 4.19 -10.96
N HIS A 165 2.67 4.31 -9.66
CA HIS A 165 3.96 4.13 -9.02
C HIS A 165 4.04 2.80 -8.27
N ILE A 166 5.18 2.12 -8.38
CA ILE A 166 5.55 0.94 -7.59
C ILE A 166 6.75 1.34 -6.75
N VAL A 167 6.59 1.37 -5.43
CA VAL A 167 7.63 1.79 -4.49
C VAL A 167 7.90 0.65 -3.52
N GLY A 168 9.01 -0.05 -3.72
CA GLY A 168 9.44 -1.10 -2.80
C GLY A 168 10.27 -0.57 -1.64
N ALA A 169 10.55 -1.45 -0.68
CA ALA A 169 11.55 -1.21 0.36
C ALA A 169 11.27 0.00 1.26
N CYS A 170 10.01 0.32 1.54
CA CYS A 170 9.60 1.41 2.45
C CYS A 170 9.61 0.98 3.94
N GLY A 171 10.55 0.10 4.30
CA GLY A 171 10.74 -0.40 5.66
C GLY A 171 11.85 0.34 6.39
N PHE A 172 11.97 0.11 7.70
CA PHE A 172 13.01 0.72 8.52
C PHE A 172 14.44 0.40 8.03
N ASP A 173 14.67 -0.82 7.55
CA ASP A 173 15.98 -1.29 7.10
C ASP A 173 16.50 -0.53 5.87
N SER A 174 15.63 0.19 5.14
CA SER A 174 16.02 1.00 3.98
C SER A 174 16.41 2.42 4.35
N VAL A 175 16.03 2.91 5.53
CA VAL A 175 16.26 4.30 5.95
C VAL A 175 17.73 4.71 5.85
N PRO A 176 18.73 3.92 6.33
CA PRO A 176 20.14 4.30 6.19
C PRO A 176 20.56 4.54 4.74
N VAL A 177 20.11 3.65 3.83
CA VAL A 177 20.42 3.72 2.41
C VAL A 177 19.73 4.94 1.76
N ASP A 178 18.49 5.24 2.16
CA ASP A 178 17.73 6.38 1.64
C ASP A 178 18.35 7.73 2.04
N VAL A 179 18.92 7.83 3.24
CA VAL A 179 19.59 9.05 3.72
C VAL A 179 21.09 9.12 3.38
N GLY A 180 21.63 8.11 2.70
CA GLY A 180 23.03 8.08 2.25
C GLY A 180 24.06 7.84 3.35
N MET A 181 23.70 7.10 4.39
CA MET A 181 24.60 6.62 5.46
C MET A 181 25.31 5.32 5.09
#